data_AF-A0A941GFX2-F1
#
_entry.id   AF-A0A941GFX2-F1
#
_cell.length_a   1.000
_cell.length_b   1.000
_cell.length_c   1.000
_cell.angle_alpha   90.00
_cell.angle_beta   90.00
_cell.angle_gamma   90.00
#
_symmetry.space_group_name_H-M   'P 1'
#
loop_
_entity.id
_entity.type
_entity.pdbx_description
1 polymer ?
#
loop_
_entity_poly.entity_id
_entity_poly.type
_entity_poly.pdbx_seq_one_letter_code
_entity_poly.pdbx_strand_id
1 'polypeptide(L)' 'MELKEFNQEYENIMHSNFSNDEKVHKLANLMTQMEGRFSIPMLKNQEWENENRKVIALYRKISRSRIFD' A
#
# COMPACT_ATOMS: atom_id res chain seq x y z
N MET A 1 2.58 10.84 -7.20
CA MET A 1 1.99 9.52 -7.40
C MET A 1 0.47 9.56 -7.30
N GLU A 2 -0.17 9.07 -8.35
CA GLU A 2 -1.55 8.64 -8.43
C GLU A 2 -1.66 7.14 -8.08
N LEU A 3 -2.89 6.65 -7.92
CA LEU A 3 -3.14 5.26 -7.49
C LEU A 3 -2.50 4.22 -8.42
N LYS A 4 -2.46 4.50 -9.73
CA LYS A 4 -1.83 3.61 -10.72
C LYS A 4 -0.32 3.49 -10.49
N GLU A 5 0.35 4.59 -10.16
CA GLU A 5 1.79 4.61 -9.88
C GLU A 5 2.10 3.84 -8.60
N PHE A 6 1.28 3.98 -7.55
CA PHE A 6 1.42 3.17 -6.34
C PHE A 6 1.27 1.67 -6.63
N ASN A 7 0.31 1.28 -7.47
CA ASN A 7 0.16 -0.12 -7.85
C ASN A 7 1.36 -0.62 -8.67
N GLN A 8 1.92 0.21 -9.55
CA GLN A 8 3.09 -0.14 -10.33
C GLN A 8 4.34 -0.31 -9.43
N GLU A 9 4.55 0.60 -8.48
CA GLU A 9 5.64 0.50 -7.51
C GLU A 9 5.49 -0.75 -6.62
N TYR A 10 4.27 -1.06 -6.19
CA TYR A 10 3.99 -2.31 -5.48
C TYR A 10 4.42 -3.54 -6.29
N GLU A 11 4.00 -3.64 -7.55
CA GLU A 11 4.37 -4.77 -8.41
C GLU A 11 5.89 -4.81 -8.62
N ASN A 12 6.55 -3.67 -8.84
CA ASN A 12 8.01 -3.59 -8.95
C ASN A 12 8.70 -4.14 -7.70
N ILE A 13 8.23 -3.79 -6.50
CA ILE A 13 8.78 -4.31 -5.24
C ILE A 13 8.56 -5.83 -5.15
N MET A 14 7.38 -6.34 -5.51
CA MET A 14 7.08 -7.77 -5.44
C MET A 14 7.93 -8.61 -6.39
N HIS A 15 8.11 -8.14 -7.64
CA HIS A 15 8.88 -8.83 -8.69
C HIS A 15 10.39 -8.55 -8.66
N SER A 16 10.84 -7.64 -7.79
CA SER A 16 12.26 -7.38 -7.59
C SER A 16 12.99 -8.55 -6.92
N ASN A 17 14.31 -8.55 -7.08
CA ASN A 17 15.22 -9.48 -6.41
C ASN A 17 15.59 -9.03 -4.98
N PHE A 18 14.79 -8.17 -4.35
CA PHE A 18 14.99 -7.77 -2.95
C PHE A 18 14.75 -8.94 -1.99
N SER A 19 15.47 -8.95 -0.88
CA SER A 19 15.18 -9.85 0.23
C SER A 19 13.79 -9.56 0.84
N ASN A 20 13.22 -10.52 1.58
CA ASN A 20 11.92 -10.33 2.22
C ASN A 20 11.93 -9.13 3.17
N ASP A 21 12.96 -8.93 3.98
CA ASP A 21 13.12 -7.75 4.85
C ASP A 21 13.12 -6.44 4.06
N GLU A 22 13.85 -6.37 2.95
CA GLU A 22 13.86 -5.18 2.09
C GLU A 22 12.49 -4.92 1.46
N LYS A 23 11.78 -5.97 1.02
CA LYS A 23 10.40 -5.86 0.52
C LYS A 23 9.48 -5.33 1.61
N VAL A 24 9.54 -5.88 2.83
CA VAL A 24 8.75 -5.40 3.97
C VAL A 24 8.99 -3.92 4.22
N HIS A 25 10.25 -3.47 4.21
CA HIS A 25 10.60 -2.06 4.45
C HIS A 25 10.09 -1.15 3.33
N LYS A 26 10.28 -1.54 2.07
CA LYS A 26 9.81 -0.77 0.90
C LYS A 26 8.29 -0.69 0.84
N LEU A 27 7.59 -1.79 1.10
CA LEU A 27 6.14 -1.83 1.16
C LEU A 27 5.60 -0.97 2.32
N ALA A 28 6.27 -0.96 3.48
CA ALA A 28 5.91 -0.07 4.59
C ALA A 28 6.05 1.41 4.20
N ASN A 29 7.16 1.79 3.56
CA ASN A 29 7.35 3.15 3.05
C ASN A 29 6.30 3.52 1.98
N LEU A 30 5.91 2.57 1.13
CA LEU A 30 4.85 2.77 0.14
C LEU A 30 3.49 3.05 0.80
N MET A 31 3.17 2.34 1.89
CA MET A 31 1.96 2.59 2.68
C MET A 31 1.96 3.98 3.31
N THR A 32 3.07 4.41 3.93
CA THR A 32 3.18 5.76 4.52
C THR A 32 2.98 6.86 3.48
N GLN A 33 3.50 6.67 2.26
CA GLN A 33 3.25 7.61 1.16
C GLN A 33 1.77 7.63 0.74
N MET A 34 1.11 6.46 0.70
CA MET A 34 -0.33 6.39 0.40
C MET A 34 -1.17 7.09 1.49
N GLU A 35 -0.83 6.92 2.75
CA GLU A 35 -1.50 7.55 3.89
C GLU A 35 -1.50 9.07 3.76
N GLY A 36 -0.32 9.67 3.52
CA GLY A 36 -0.21 11.11 3.33
C GLY A 36 -0.86 11.60 2.03
N ARG A 37 -0.78 10.83 0.95
CA ARG A 37 -1.28 11.24 -0.37
C ARG A 37 -2.79 11.21 -0.50
N PHE A 38 -3.44 10.18 0.07
CA PHE A 38 -4.88 9.97 -0.02
C PHE A 38 -5.62 10.30 1.28
N SER A 39 -4.91 10.83 2.28
CA SER A 39 -5.45 11.11 3.61
C SER A 39 -6.14 9.87 4.20
N ILE A 40 -5.48 8.70 4.10
CA ILE A 40 -6.04 7.45 4.61
C ILE A 40 -6.15 7.57 6.13
N PRO A 41 -7.36 7.41 6.70
CA PRO A 41 -7.54 7.53 8.14
C PRO A 41 -6.85 6.35 8.86
N MET A 42 -6.14 6.66 9.95
CA MET A 42 -5.49 5.64 10.80
C MET A 42 -6.49 4.68 11.43
N LEU A 43 -7.70 5.17 11.72
CA LEU A 43 -8.80 4.38 12.23
C LEU A 43 -9.77 4.04 11.10
N LYS A 44 -10.43 2.89 11.21
CA LYS A 44 -11.45 2.46 10.26
C LYS A 44 -12.53 3.54 10.14
N ASN A 45 -12.67 4.09 8.94
CA ASN A 45 -13.71 5.05 8.60
C ASN A 45 -14.48 4.53 7.38
N GLN A 46 -15.68 4.01 7.63
CA GLN A 46 -16.48 3.35 6.61
C GLN A 46 -17.00 4.30 5.52
N GLU A 47 -17.23 5.57 5.86
CA GLU A 47 -17.63 6.59 4.90
C GLU A 47 -16.49 6.87 3.91
N TRP A 48 -15.29 7.15 4.44
CA TRP A 48 -14.11 7.36 3.62
C TRP A 48 -13.77 6.13 2.77
N GLU A 49 -13.89 4.92 3.32
CA GLU A 49 -13.63 3.66 2.59
C GLU A 49 -14.61 3.46 1.43
N ASN A 50 -15.87 3.88 1.59
CA ASN A 50 -16.88 3.78 0.54
C ASN A 50 -16.59 4.71 -0.63
N GLU A 51 -16.06 5.89 -0.37
CA GLU A 51 -15.64 6.84 -1.41
C GLU A 51 -14.30 6.43 -2.05
N ASN A 52 -13.38 5.85 -1.26
CA ASN A 52 -12.01 5.56 -1.65
C ASN A 52 -11.73 4.07 -1.85
N ARG A 53 -12.73 3.31 -2.33
CA ARG A 53 -12.68 1.84 -2.45
C ARG A 53 -11.43 1.30 -3.12
N LYS A 54 -10.97 1.95 -4.19
CA LYS A 54 -9.77 1.52 -4.93
C LYS A 54 -8.48 1.77 -4.14
N VAL A 55 -8.41 2.89 -3.42
CA VAL A 55 -7.26 3.24 -2.57
C VAL A 55 -7.14 2.25 -1.42
N ILE A 56 -8.23 2.02 -0.69
CA ILE A 56 -8.20 1.10 0.46
C ILE A 56 -7.96 -0.35 0.03
N ALA A 57 -8.46 -0.77 -1.14
CA ALA A 57 -8.19 -2.09 -1.68
C ALA A 57 -6.70 -2.30 -1.94
N LEU A 58 -6.03 -1.33 -2.58
CA LEU A 58 -4.59 -1.40 -2.82
C LEU A 58 -3.80 -1.34 -1.51
N TYR A 59 -4.14 -0.43 -0.60
CA TYR A 59 -3.49 -0.30 0.70
C TYR A 59 -3.55 -1.62 1.50
N ARG A 60 -4.72 -2.29 1.52
CA ARG A 60 -4.90 -3.61 2.14
C ARG A 60 -4.16 -4.73 1.40
N LYS A 61 -3.98 -4.64 0.08
CA LYS A 61 -3.17 -5.59 -0.70
C LYS A 61 -1.70 -5.49 -0.29
N ILE A 62 -1.18 -4.27 -0.20
CA ILE A 62 0.19 -3.99 0.22
C ILE A 62 0.42 -4.45 1.67
N SER A 63 -0.50 -4.10 2.58
CA SER A 63 -0.44 -4.49 3.99
C SER A 63 -0.35 -6.01 4.16
N ARG A 64 -1.17 -6.78 3.43
CA ARG A 64 -1.13 -8.26 3.46
C ARG A 64 0.17 -8.84 2.89
N SER A 65 0.72 -8.20 1.86
CA SER A 65 1.97 -8.66 1.22
C SER A 65 3.20 -8.46 2.11
N ARG A 66 3.09 -7.70 3.21
CA ARG A 66 4.17 -7.54 4.20
C ARG A 66 4.24 -8.69 5.21
N ILE A 67 3.20 -9.50 5.31
CA ILE A 67 3.17 -10.70 6.15
C ILE A 67 3.61 -11.84 5.24
N PHE A 68 4.92 -12.01 5.10
CA PHE A 68 5.50 -13.18 4.46
C PHE A 68 5.45 -14.31 5.49
N ASP A 69 4.51 -15.24 5.31
CA ASP A 69 4.47 -16.52 6.05
C ASP A 69 5.62 -17.43 5.56
#